data_AF-A9D000-F1
#
_entry.id   AF-A9D000-F1
#
_cell.length_a   1.000
_cell.length_b   1.000
_cell.length_c   1.000
_cell.angle_alpha   90.00
_cell.angle_beta   90.00
_cell.angle_gamma   90.00
#
_symmetry.space_group_name_H-M   'P 1'
#
loop_
_entity.id
_entity.type
_entity.pdbx_description
1 polymer ?
#
loop_
_entity_poly.entity_id
_entity_poly.type
_entity_poly.pdbx_seq_one_letter_code
_entity_poly.pdbx_strand_id
1 'polypeptide(L)'
;MARKRGNRPATGKNGDNRELTQFQKSLLKEANRTITLRSDGHAQEATLSEAVIRRLFQVATSGSPHALGHVLRNLNDAQALNQALIREKVAEGERIKQRLQNRLDQAVLEGADPVWIVPHPDDIVIDEDEGWTMTGPMDEEDLKPIRRRVTMRNIFLLQSVLEERLSDAPRLGESDAPAVETAGSTSQVFATLLNDNLPQRFQLTVTGFLFETMRYQRLTKRELLKTTRLAWAAIGQPLPRGTILPPWSEAGPRVEHMMRVLHDVLGQMRAGTLISERDIAERLGEMLRR
;
A
#
# COMPACT_ATOMS: atom_id res chain seq x y z
N MET A 1 -28.96 67.02 -31.90
CA MET A 1 -28.04 65.87 -31.76
C MET A 1 -27.68 65.70 -30.29
N ALA A 2 -28.10 64.60 -29.65
CA ALA A 2 -27.56 64.15 -28.35
C ALA A 2 -27.90 62.66 -28.19
N ARG A 3 -26.92 61.77 -28.39
CA ARG A 3 -27.09 60.31 -28.25
C ARG A 3 -26.89 59.91 -26.79
N LYS A 4 -27.95 59.40 -26.17
CA LYS A 4 -28.01 58.83 -24.83
C LYS A 4 -27.24 57.50 -24.81
N ARG A 5 -26.16 57.40 -24.02
CA ARG A 5 -25.43 56.15 -23.77
C ARG A 5 -26.28 55.26 -22.85
N GLY A 6 -26.67 54.09 -23.36
CA GLY A 6 -27.33 53.05 -22.58
C GLY A 6 -26.32 52.25 -21.76
N ASN A 7 -26.54 52.21 -20.45
CA ASN A 7 -25.86 51.35 -19.48
C ASN A 7 -25.90 49.88 -19.90
N ARG A 8 -24.75 49.22 -19.96
CA ARG A 8 -24.65 47.76 -19.88
C ARG A 8 -24.65 47.36 -18.40
N PRO A 9 -25.57 46.50 -17.92
CA PRO A 9 -25.45 45.95 -16.59
C PRO A 9 -24.32 44.90 -16.56
N ALA A 10 -23.55 44.97 -15.47
CA ALA A 10 -22.44 44.09 -15.17
C ALA A 10 -22.89 42.63 -15.05
N THR A 11 -22.14 41.72 -15.67
CA THR A 11 -22.22 40.28 -15.47
C THR A 11 -21.77 39.93 -14.06
N GLY A 12 -22.75 39.85 -13.15
CA GLY A 12 -22.56 39.41 -11.78
C GLY A 12 -22.08 37.96 -11.72
N LYS A 13 -20.95 37.76 -11.05
CA LYS A 13 -20.53 36.49 -10.44
C LYS A 13 -21.59 36.08 -9.42
N ASN A 14 -22.47 35.14 -9.77
CA ASN A 14 -23.32 34.44 -8.81
C ASN A 14 -22.95 32.96 -8.88
N GLY A 15 -22.54 32.41 -7.73
CA GLY A 15 -22.34 30.98 -7.54
C GLY A 15 -23.59 30.22 -7.93
N ASP A 16 -23.39 29.15 -8.70
CA ASP A 16 -24.39 28.40 -9.44
C ASP A 16 -25.19 27.47 -8.51
N ASN A 17 -25.89 28.05 -7.53
CA ASN A 17 -26.81 27.33 -6.65
C ASN A 17 -28.22 27.31 -7.28
N ARG A 18 -28.30 26.89 -8.54
CA ARG A 18 -29.58 26.71 -9.24
C ARG A 18 -30.22 25.43 -8.75
N GLU A 19 -31.20 25.55 -7.86
CA GLU A 19 -32.02 24.42 -7.45
C GLU A 19 -32.67 23.76 -8.68
N LEU A 20 -32.54 22.43 -8.76
CA LEU A 20 -33.14 21.63 -9.82
C LEU A 20 -34.66 21.83 -9.84
N THR A 21 -35.21 22.14 -11.02
CA THR A 21 -36.65 22.23 -11.24
C THR A 21 -37.35 20.90 -10.93
N GLN A 22 -38.63 20.94 -10.58
CA GLN A 22 -39.42 19.73 -10.28
C GLN A 22 -39.42 18.74 -11.45
N PHE A 23 -39.41 19.23 -12.69
CA PHE A 23 -39.28 18.41 -13.89
C PHE A 23 -37.91 17.70 -13.96
N GLN A 24 -36.81 18.42 -13.75
CA GLN A 24 -35.46 17.82 -13.75
C GLN A 24 -35.29 16.77 -12.65
N LYS A 25 -35.88 17.00 -11.46
CA LYS A 25 -35.88 16.03 -10.36
C LYS A 25 -36.62 14.74 -10.75
N SER A 26 -37.81 14.85 -11.36
CA SER A 26 -38.56 13.69 -11.86
C SER A 26 -37.81 12.97 -12.98
N LEU A 27 -37.13 13.70 -13.85
CA LEU A 27 -36.36 13.14 -14.96
C LEU A 27 -35.11 12.38 -14.48
N LEU A 28 -34.39 12.91 -13.48
CA LEU A 28 -33.28 12.19 -12.84
C LEU A 28 -33.76 10.93 -12.09
N LYS A 29 -34.94 11.01 -11.46
CA LYS A 29 -35.55 9.86 -10.78
C LYS A 29 -35.88 8.73 -11.77
N GLU A 30 -36.43 9.08 -12.94
CA GLU A 30 -36.73 8.07 -13.97
C GLU A 30 -35.46 7.57 -14.67
N ALA A 31 -34.44 8.42 -14.85
CA ALA A 31 -33.16 8.03 -15.42
C ALA A 31 -32.44 6.96 -14.57
N ASN A 32 -32.54 7.06 -13.25
CA ASN A 32 -31.93 6.10 -12.31
C ASN A 32 -32.76 4.82 -12.10
N ARG A 33 -33.93 4.69 -12.75
CA ARG A 33 -34.76 3.50 -12.64
C ARG A 33 -34.05 2.31 -13.29
N THR A 34 -34.00 1.19 -12.58
CA THR A 34 -33.46 -0.07 -13.13
C THR A 34 -34.45 -0.71 -14.10
N ILE A 35 -33.93 -1.12 -15.25
CA ILE A 35 -34.65 -1.85 -16.29
C ILE A 35 -33.85 -3.08 -16.70
N THR A 36 -34.54 -4.14 -17.11
CA THR A 36 -33.92 -5.36 -17.63
C THR A 36 -33.76 -5.26 -19.14
N LEU A 37 -32.51 -5.18 -19.60
CA LEU A 37 -32.16 -5.23 -21.01
C LEU A 37 -31.82 -6.68 -21.40
N ARG A 38 -32.32 -7.12 -22.56
CA ARG A 38 -31.87 -8.37 -23.19
C ARG A 38 -30.85 -8.02 -24.28
N SER A 39 -29.59 -8.39 -24.06
CA SER A 39 -28.50 -8.29 -25.05
C SER A 39 -27.81 -9.64 -25.15
N ASP A 40 -27.54 -10.12 -26.36
CA ASP A 40 -26.74 -11.32 -26.63
C ASP A 40 -27.18 -12.57 -25.85
N GLY A 41 -28.49 -12.74 -25.66
CA GLY A 41 -29.08 -13.90 -24.97
C GLY A 41 -29.09 -13.85 -23.45
N HIS A 42 -28.46 -12.84 -22.83
CA HIS A 42 -28.45 -12.66 -21.38
C HIS A 42 -29.29 -11.44 -20.95
N ALA A 43 -30.03 -11.59 -19.85
CA ALA A 43 -30.71 -10.46 -19.20
C ALA A 43 -29.70 -9.74 -18.30
N GLN A 44 -29.48 -8.45 -18.56
CA GLN A 44 -28.62 -7.61 -17.76
C GLN A 44 -29.45 -6.47 -17.16
N GLU A 45 -29.34 -6.27 -15.85
CA GLU A 45 -29.94 -5.12 -15.18
C GLU A 45 -29.08 -3.89 -15.47
N ALA A 46 -29.71 -2.81 -15.93
CA ALA A 46 -29.06 -1.52 -16.17
C ALA A 46 -30.01 -0.39 -15.81
N THR A 47 -29.49 0.80 -15.54
CA THR A 47 -30.32 2.00 -15.39
C THR A 47 -30.86 2.46 -16.74
N LEU A 48 -32.00 3.16 -16.74
CA LEU A 48 -32.56 3.75 -17.95
C LEU A 48 -31.55 4.70 -18.64
N SER A 49 -30.78 5.47 -17.86
CA SER A 49 -29.68 6.30 -18.38
C SER A 49 -28.62 5.49 -19.12
N GLU A 50 -28.16 4.38 -18.54
CA GLU A 50 -27.16 3.51 -19.18
C GLU A 50 -27.70 2.88 -20.47
N ALA A 51 -28.98 2.49 -20.48
CA ALA A 51 -29.64 1.94 -21.66
C ALA A 51 -29.68 2.95 -22.81
N VAL A 52 -30.06 4.21 -22.51
CA VAL A 52 -30.09 5.30 -23.49
C VAL A 52 -28.69 5.60 -24.00
N ILE A 53 -27.69 5.67 -23.11
CA ILE A 53 -26.29 5.90 -23.47
C ILE A 53 -25.79 4.76 -24.39
N ARG A 54 -26.00 3.50 -24.03
CA ARG A 54 -25.63 2.33 -24.87
C ARG A 54 -26.29 2.40 -26.25
N ARG A 55 -27.58 2.74 -26.32
CA ARG A 55 -28.29 2.89 -27.60
C ARG A 55 -27.74 4.06 -28.42
N LEU A 56 -27.40 5.17 -27.78
CA LEU A 56 -26.78 6.33 -28.43
C LEU A 56 -25.41 5.96 -29.02
N PHE A 57 -24.58 5.23 -28.27
CA PHE A 57 -23.32 4.68 -28.78
C PHE A 57 -23.54 3.73 -29.96
N GLN A 58 -24.51 2.82 -29.87
CA GLN A 58 -24.84 1.92 -30.97
C GLN A 58 -25.21 2.70 -32.25
N VAL A 59 -26.12 3.68 -32.14
CA VAL A 59 -26.53 4.52 -33.28
C VAL A 59 -25.36 5.36 -33.84
N ALA A 60 -24.46 5.84 -32.97
CA ALA A 60 -23.25 6.54 -33.39
C ALA A 60 -22.29 5.60 -34.15
N THR A 61 -22.06 4.38 -33.66
CA THR A 61 -21.21 3.38 -34.33
C THR A 61 -21.81 2.89 -35.66
N SER A 62 -23.14 2.90 -35.79
CA SER A 62 -23.82 2.60 -37.07
C SER A 62 -23.75 3.73 -38.10
N GLY A 63 -23.04 4.83 -37.81
CA GLY A 63 -22.69 5.86 -38.80
C GLY A 63 -23.62 7.07 -38.83
N SER A 64 -24.49 7.28 -37.84
CA SER A 64 -25.28 8.52 -37.73
C SER A 64 -24.38 9.71 -37.36
N PRO A 65 -24.16 10.70 -38.24
CA PRO A 65 -23.25 11.81 -37.97
C PRO A 65 -23.70 12.68 -36.78
N HIS A 66 -25.01 12.81 -36.59
CA HIS A 66 -25.57 13.62 -35.50
C HIS A 66 -25.39 12.96 -34.13
N ALA A 67 -25.61 11.64 -34.05
CA ALA A 67 -25.36 10.87 -32.82
C ALA A 67 -23.86 10.84 -32.49
N LEU A 68 -23.01 10.63 -33.51
CA LEU A 68 -21.55 10.68 -33.35
C LEU A 68 -21.08 12.03 -32.81
N GLY A 69 -21.54 13.14 -33.38
CA GLY A 69 -21.19 14.48 -32.91
C GLY A 69 -21.70 14.81 -31.50
N HIS A 70 -22.80 14.19 -31.05
CA HIS A 70 -23.27 14.35 -29.67
C HIS A 70 -22.44 13.51 -28.69
N VAL A 71 -22.11 12.27 -29.04
CA VAL A 71 -21.25 11.40 -28.24
C VAL A 71 -19.86 11.98 -28.09
N LEU A 72 -19.23 12.45 -29.18
CA LEU A 72 -17.90 13.05 -29.15
C LEU A 72 -17.85 14.31 -28.27
N ARG A 73 -18.86 15.19 -28.35
CA ARG A 73 -18.94 16.36 -27.47
C ARG A 73 -19.06 15.97 -26.00
N ASN A 74 -19.96 15.06 -25.67
CA ASN A 74 -20.13 14.60 -24.30
C ASN A 74 -18.87 13.90 -23.76
N LEU A 75 -18.17 13.13 -24.59
CA LEU A 75 -16.90 12.51 -24.21
C LEU A 75 -15.82 13.56 -23.96
N ASN A 76 -15.67 14.54 -24.85
CA ASN A 76 -14.71 15.63 -24.67
C ASN A 76 -15.02 16.45 -23.41
N ASP A 77 -16.29 16.76 -23.16
CA ASP A 77 -16.72 17.50 -21.96
C ASP A 77 -16.46 16.68 -20.69
N ALA A 78 -16.78 15.39 -20.70
CA ALA A 78 -16.49 14.49 -19.58
C ALA A 78 -14.98 14.32 -19.34
N GLN A 79 -14.18 14.22 -20.40
CA GLN A 79 -12.72 14.16 -20.31
C GLN A 79 -12.15 15.47 -19.75
N ALA A 80 -12.64 16.63 -20.21
CA ALA A 80 -12.21 17.93 -19.71
C ALA A 80 -12.56 18.11 -18.23
N LEU A 81 -13.76 17.68 -17.81
CA LEU A 81 -14.16 17.68 -16.40
C LEU A 81 -13.29 16.74 -15.57
N ASN A 82 -13.05 15.52 -16.04
CA ASN A 82 -12.20 14.56 -15.33
C ASN A 82 -10.77 15.09 -15.19
N GLN A 83 -10.19 15.64 -16.25
CA GLN A 83 -8.87 16.29 -16.22
C GLN A 83 -8.84 17.48 -15.26
N ALA A 84 -9.90 18.27 -15.17
CA ALA A 84 -9.98 19.38 -14.22
C ALA A 84 -9.98 18.86 -12.76
N LEU A 85 -10.72 17.79 -12.48
CA LEU A 85 -10.75 17.16 -11.15
C LEU A 85 -9.39 16.54 -10.79
N ILE A 86 -8.73 15.87 -11.74
CA ILE A 86 -7.40 15.31 -11.53
C ILE A 86 -6.40 16.43 -11.21
N ARG A 87 -6.39 17.52 -11.98
CA ARG A 87 -5.53 18.69 -11.71
C ARG A 87 -5.79 19.29 -10.33
N GLU A 88 -7.05 19.37 -9.90
CA GLU A 88 -7.39 19.84 -8.56
C GLU A 88 -6.83 18.91 -7.47
N LYS A 89 -6.97 17.59 -7.65
CA LYS A 89 -6.38 16.59 -6.74
C LYS A 89 -4.86 16.71 -6.71
N VAL A 90 -4.18 16.78 -7.85
CA VAL A 90 -2.72 16.96 -7.92
C VAL A 90 -2.29 18.21 -7.14
N ALA A 91 -2.94 19.35 -7.38
CA ALA A 91 -2.65 20.59 -6.68
C ALA A 91 -2.91 20.51 -5.17
N GLU A 92 -3.92 19.75 -4.73
CA GLU A 92 -4.14 19.46 -3.31
C GLU A 92 -3.00 18.62 -2.72
N GLY A 93 -2.60 17.55 -3.42
CA GLY A 93 -1.49 16.67 -3.01
C GLY A 93 -0.18 17.44 -2.84
N GLU A 94 0.14 18.33 -3.77
CA GLU A 94 1.31 19.21 -3.68
C GLU A 94 1.27 20.12 -2.45
N ARG A 95 0.12 20.75 -2.16
CA ARG A 95 -0.05 21.60 -0.97
C ARG A 95 0.13 20.80 0.32
N ILE A 96 -0.42 19.58 0.38
CA ILE A 96 -0.28 18.70 1.54
C ILE A 96 1.19 18.34 1.70
N LYS A 97 1.85 17.88 0.63
CA LYS A 97 3.28 17.51 0.65
C LYS A 97 4.16 18.66 1.11
N GLN A 98 3.93 19.88 0.62
CA GLN A 98 4.67 21.07 1.04
C GLN A 98 4.45 21.40 2.52
N ARG A 99 3.21 21.29 3.01
CA ARG A 99 2.90 21.50 4.44
C ARG A 99 3.61 20.46 5.32
N LEU A 100 3.65 19.20 4.89
CA LEU A 100 4.35 18.14 5.61
C LEU A 100 5.86 18.34 5.58
N GLN A 101 6.43 18.81 4.46
CA GLN A 101 7.85 19.13 4.36
C GLN A 101 8.24 20.21 5.37
N ASN A 102 7.48 21.30 5.46
CA ASN A 102 7.76 22.37 6.43
C ASN A 102 7.73 21.86 7.88
N ARG A 103 6.81 20.93 8.20
CA ARG A 103 6.73 20.30 9.52
C ARG A 103 7.91 19.37 9.76
N LEU A 104 8.34 18.62 8.75
CA LEU A 104 9.52 17.76 8.81
C LEU A 104 10.77 18.59 9.09
N ASP A 105 10.97 19.68 8.35
CA ASP A 105 12.13 20.56 8.51
C ASP A 105 12.19 21.17 9.92
N GLN A 106 11.04 21.61 10.46
CA GLN A 106 10.94 22.09 11.83
C GLN A 106 11.31 21.02 12.87
N ALA A 107 10.78 19.81 12.72
CA ALA A 107 11.06 18.73 13.65
C ALA A 107 12.53 18.26 13.57
N VAL A 108 13.15 18.29 12.39
CA VAL A 108 14.59 18.01 12.24
C VAL A 108 15.43 19.08 12.93
N LEU A 109 15.05 20.37 12.84
CA LEU A 109 15.70 21.45 13.58
C LEU A 109 15.59 21.28 15.10
N GLU A 110 14.48 20.71 15.58
CA GLU A 110 14.26 20.35 16.97
C GLU A 110 15.02 19.07 17.41
N GLY A 111 15.71 18.41 16.49
CA GLY A 111 16.52 17.22 16.75
C GLY A 111 15.73 15.91 16.73
N ALA A 112 14.49 15.90 16.23
CA ALA A 112 13.75 14.67 16.01
C ALA A 112 14.35 13.85 14.86
N ASP A 113 14.27 12.53 14.97
CA ASP A 113 14.70 11.63 13.90
C ASP A 113 13.68 11.66 12.74
N PRO A 114 14.09 12.07 11.53
CA PRO A 114 13.20 12.23 10.38
C PRO A 114 12.47 10.95 10.00
N VAL A 115 13.06 9.77 10.27
CA VAL A 115 12.48 8.48 9.88
C VAL A 115 11.15 8.21 10.57
N TRP A 116 11.01 8.68 11.82
CA TRP A 116 9.86 8.37 12.68
C TRP A 116 8.77 9.44 12.68
N ILE A 117 8.95 10.51 11.90
CA ILE A 117 7.96 11.57 11.79
C ILE A 117 6.81 11.10 10.89
N VAL A 118 5.59 11.21 11.41
CA VAL A 118 4.36 10.84 10.70
C VAL A 118 3.35 12.01 10.68
N PRO A 119 2.62 12.19 9.57
CA PRO A 119 2.86 11.60 8.24
C PRO A 119 4.10 12.24 7.56
N HIS A 120 4.80 11.47 6.74
CA HIS A 120 6.02 11.93 6.06
C HIS A 120 5.71 12.43 4.63
N PRO A 121 6.35 13.50 4.14
CA PRO A 121 6.11 14.03 2.79
C PRO A 121 6.42 13.01 1.67
N ASP A 122 7.46 12.19 1.83
CA ASP A 122 7.82 11.14 0.86
C ASP A 122 6.77 10.03 0.70
N ASP A 123 5.87 9.87 1.67
CA ASP A 123 4.80 8.87 1.57
C ASP A 123 3.69 9.30 0.60
N ILE A 124 3.68 10.57 0.18
CA ILE A 124 2.75 11.13 -0.79
C ILE A 124 3.31 10.96 -2.21
N VAL A 125 2.66 10.08 -2.96
CA VAL A 125 2.89 9.86 -4.39
C VAL A 125 1.87 10.67 -5.17
N ILE A 126 2.36 11.55 -6.04
CA ILE A 126 1.53 12.40 -6.90
C ILE A 126 1.66 11.84 -8.32
N ASP A 127 0.53 11.51 -8.91
CA ASP A 127 0.37 11.00 -10.25
C ASP A 127 -0.46 12.01 -11.06
N GLU A 128 0.06 12.46 -12.19
CA GLU A 128 -0.60 13.47 -13.03
C GLU A 128 -1.92 12.98 -13.66
N ASP A 129 -2.12 11.66 -13.75
CA ASP A 129 -3.30 11.04 -14.36
C ASP A 129 -4.35 10.62 -13.32
N GLU A 130 -3.95 10.27 -12.09
CA GLU A 130 -4.86 9.75 -11.07
C GLU A 130 -5.07 10.70 -9.87
N GLY A 131 -4.15 11.63 -9.62
CA GLY A 131 -4.18 12.56 -8.49
C GLY A 131 -3.05 12.31 -7.49
N TRP A 132 -3.39 12.06 -6.22
CA TRP A 132 -2.37 11.74 -5.21
C TRP A 132 -2.84 10.62 -4.31
N THR A 133 -1.87 9.85 -3.79
CA THR A 133 -2.11 8.75 -2.86
C THR A 133 -1.09 8.79 -1.72
N MET A 134 -1.48 8.23 -0.58
CA MET A 134 -0.62 8.05 0.58
C MET A 134 -0.24 6.58 0.68
N THR A 135 1.06 6.29 0.65
CA THR A 135 1.61 4.92 0.68
C THR A 135 2.15 4.51 2.05
N GLY A 136 2.39 5.47 2.94
CA GLY A 136 2.94 5.26 4.28
C GLY A 136 1.94 5.51 5.41
N PRO A 137 2.40 5.38 6.67
CA PRO A 137 1.57 5.54 7.85
C PRO A 137 1.07 6.98 7.98
N MET A 138 -0.23 7.15 8.25
CA MET A 138 -0.80 8.48 8.47
C MET A 138 -0.63 8.95 9.91
N ASP A 139 -0.63 8.02 10.86
CA ASP A 139 -0.58 8.29 12.29
C ASP A 139 0.36 7.34 13.06
N GLU A 140 0.39 7.54 14.38
CA GLU A 140 1.24 6.75 15.28
C GLU A 140 0.72 5.32 15.46
N GLU A 141 -0.59 5.06 15.27
CA GLU A 141 -1.17 3.72 15.37
C GLU A 141 -0.75 2.86 14.17
N ASP A 142 -0.77 3.43 12.97
CA ASP A 142 -0.24 2.82 11.74
C ASP A 142 1.27 2.56 11.84
N LEU A 143 1.99 3.39 12.60
CA LEU A 143 3.44 3.26 12.77
C LEU A 143 3.83 2.12 13.73
N LYS A 144 2.99 1.74 14.70
CA LYS A 144 3.26 0.65 15.65
C LYS A 144 3.62 -0.68 14.98
N PRO A 145 2.85 -1.23 14.03
CA PRO A 145 3.20 -2.48 13.37
C PRO A 145 4.50 -2.36 12.56
N ILE A 146 4.77 -1.19 11.96
CA ILE A 146 6.02 -0.92 11.22
C ILE A 146 7.21 -0.93 12.18
N ARG A 147 7.13 -0.24 13.31
CA ARG A 147 8.16 -0.25 14.37
C ARG A 147 8.44 -1.66 14.87
N ARG A 148 7.38 -2.46 15.07
CA ARG A 148 7.52 -3.87 15.47
C ARG A 148 8.28 -4.67 14.43
N ARG A 149 7.99 -4.51 13.14
CA ARG A 149 8.71 -5.17 12.04
C ARG A 149 10.17 -4.71 11.93
N VAL A 150 10.43 -3.40 12.04
CA VAL A 150 11.80 -2.84 12.08
C VAL A 150 12.59 -3.43 13.26
N THR A 151 11.98 -3.49 14.43
CA THR A 151 12.59 -4.08 15.62
C THR A 151 12.89 -5.56 15.39
N MET A 152 11.94 -6.31 14.83
CA MET A 152 12.11 -7.72 14.50
C MET A 152 13.25 -7.94 13.51
N ARG A 153 13.31 -7.16 12.42
CA ARG A 153 14.41 -7.18 11.45
C ARG A 153 15.76 -7.00 12.15
N ASN A 154 15.87 -5.98 13.01
CA ASN A 154 17.11 -5.68 13.71
C ASN A 154 17.50 -6.81 14.69
N ILE A 155 16.53 -7.46 15.33
CA ILE A 155 16.76 -8.64 16.18
C ILE A 155 17.30 -9.81 15.36
N PHE A 156 16.72 -10.10 14.20
CA PHE A 156 17.20 -11.16 13.32
C PHE A 156 18.61 -10.87 12.78
N LEU A 157 18.93 -9.61 12.47
CA LEU A 157 20.29 -9.22 12.08
C LEU A 157 21.30 -9.35 13.23
N LEU A 158 20.89 -9.03 14.45
CA LEU A 158 21.71 -9.28 15.64
C LEU A 158 21.89 -10.79 15.90
N GLN A 159 20.83 -11.58 15.68
CA GLN A 159 20.84 -13.03 15.82
C GLN A 159 21.77 -13.68 14.78
N SER A 160 21.78 -13.23 13.51
CA SER A 160 22.67 -13.78 12.49
C SER A 160 24.15 -13.61 12.87
N VAL A 161 24.53 -12.45 13.40
CA VAL A 161 25.89 -12.18 13.91
C VAL A 161 26.23 -13.05 15.12
N LEU A 162 25.27 -13.30 16.02
CA LEU A 162 25.46 -14.21 17.15
C LEU A 162 25.71 -15.64 16.66
N GLU A 163 24.91 -16.11 15.70
CA GLU A 163 25.01 -17.46 15.15
C GLU A 163 26.34 -17.68 14.45
N GLU A 164 26.76 -16.74 13.60
CA GLU A 164 28.08 -16.74 12.95
C GLU A 164 29.22 -16.83 13.99
N ARG A 165 29.10 -16.11 15.12
CA ARG A 165 30.09 -16.12 16.21
C ARG A 165 30.08 -17.40 17.04
N LEU A 166 28.95 -18.09 17.11
CA LEU A 166 28.80 -19.33 17.89
C LEU A 166 29.13 -20.56 17.08
N SER A 167 28.86 -20.54 15.78
CA SER A 167 29.34 -21.56 14.88
C SER A 167 30.85 -21.46 14.78
N ASP A 168 31.54 -22.57 15.00
CA ASP A 168 32.96 -22.72 14.58
C ASP A 168 33.05 -22.85 13.04
N ALA A 169 32.08 -22.30 12.31
CA ALA A 169 32.00 -22.39 10.87
C ALA A 169 33.17 -21.58 10.27
N PRO A 170 33.87 -22.14 9.27
CA PRO A 170 34.87 -21.42 8.51
C PRO A 170 34.32 -20.08 8.04
N ARG A 171 35.13 -19.03 8.08
CA ARG A 171 34.68 -17.70 7.63
C ARG A 171 34.31 -17.77 6.15
N LEU A 172 33.43 -16.86 5.69
CA LEU A 172 33.08 -16.70 4.27
C LEU A 172 34.34 -16.77 3.39
N GLY A 173 34.48 -17.85 2.61
CA GLY A 173 35.64 -18.14 1.75
C GLY A 173 36.52 -19.34 2.16
N GLU A 174 36.29 -19.95 3.33
CA GLU A 174 37.08 -21.11 3.81
C GLU A 174 36.34 -22.46 3.69
N SER A 175 35.10 -22.47 3.16
CA SER A 175 34.28 -23.68 2.99
C SER A 175 33.74 -23.80 1.57
N ASP A 176 33.84 -25.00 0.98
CA ASP A 176 33.16 -25.39 -0.27
C ASP A 176 31.65 -25.63 -0.06
N ALA A 177 31.15 -25.54 1.17
CA ALA A 177 29.73 -25.68 1.45
C ALA A 177 28.93 -24.51 0.83
N PRO A 178 27.74 -24.77 0.26
CA PRO A 178 26.91 -23.70 -0.29
C PRO A 178 26.56 -22.68 0.79
N ALA A 179 26.63 -21.39 0.46
CA ALA A 179 26.38 -20.26 1.38
C ALA A 179 25.01 -20.29 2.10
N VAL A 180 24.10 -21.15 1.65
CA VAL A 180 22.78 -21.37 2.27
C VAL A 180 22.87 -22.22 3.55
N GLU A 181 23.92 -23.02 3.71
CA GLU A 181 24.14 -23.90 4.86
C GLU A 181 25.06 -23.32 5.94
N THR A 182 25.57 -22.11 5.75
CA THR A 182 26.38 -21.44 6.77
C THR A 182 25.51 -21.01 7.95
N ALA A 183 26.02 -21.17 9.17
CA ALA A 183 25.35 -20.67 10.37
C ALA A 183 25.04 -19.16 10.26
N GLY A 184 23.88 -18.74 10.75
CA GLY A 184 23.40 -17.37 10.57
C GLY A 184 22.54 -17.17 9.32
N SER A 185 22.50 -18.12 8.37
CA SER A 185 21.79 -17.96 7.09
C SER A 185 20.29 -17.74 7.27
N THR A 186 19.62 -18.54 8.12
CA THR A 186 18.18 -18.41 8.37
C THR A 186 17.82 -17.06 8.98
N SER A 187 18.56 -16.63 9.99
CA SER A 187 18.36 -15.32 10.63
C SER A 187 18.53 -14.17 9.63
N GLN A 188 19.55 -14.27 8.78
CA GLN A 188 19.79 -13.28 7.73
C GLN A 188 18.65 -13.24 6.70
N VAL A 189 18.15 -14.41 6.26
CA VAL A 189 17.01 -14.50 5.33
C VAL A 189 15.77 -13.84 5.93
N PHE A 190 15.45 -14.10 7.20
CA PHE A 190 14.32 -13.45 7.87
C PHE A 190 14.51 -11.94 8.01
N ALA A 191 15.73 -11.47 8.30
CA ALA A 191 16.02 -10.04 8.34
C ALA A 191 15.78 -9.38 6.96
N THR A 192 16.27 -9.98 5.88
CA THR A 192 16.04 -9.49 4.50
C THR A 192 14.55 -9.51 4.15
N LEU A 193 13.85 -10.63 4.40
CA LEU A 193 12.43 -10.75 4.13
C LEU A 193 11.61 -9.67 4.86
N LEU A 194 11.89 -9.47 6.16
CA LEU A 194 11.22 -8.43 6.94
C LEU A 194 11.52 -7.04 6.41
N ASN A 195 12.75 -6.80 5.94
CA ASN A 195 13.13 -5.53 5.37
C ASN A 195 12.38 -5.22 4.08
N ASP A 196 12.30 -6.18 3.16
CA ASP A 196 11.65 -5.98 1.86
C ASP A 196 10.14 -5.75 1.98
N ASN A 197 9.55 -6.17 3.10
CA ASN A 197 8.13 -5.95 3.43
C ASN A 197 7.87 -4.68 4.26
N LEU A 198 8.87 -3.81 4.46
CA LEU A 198 8.70 -2.49 5.07
C LEU A 198 8.45 -1.42 3.99
N PRO A 199 7.79 -0.29 4.31
CA PRO A 199 7.77 0.86 3.42
C PRO A 199 9.19 1.37 3.16
N GLN A 200 9.44 1.89 1.96
CA GLN A 200 10.78 2.21 1.45
C GLN A 200 11.63 3.05 2.43
N ARG A 201 11.03 4.03 3.12
CA ARG A 201 11.72 4.87 4.13
C ARG A 201 12.32 4.06 5.29
N PHE A 202 11.70 2.96 5.67
CA PHE A 202 12.14 2.12 6.79
C PHE A 202 13.06 0.98 6.36
N GLN A 203 13.23 0.76 5.05
CA GLN A 203 14.11 -0.27 4.53
C GLN A 203 15.57 0.13 4.72
N LEU A 204 16.39 -0.83 5.17
CA LEU A 204 17.83 -0.71 5.07
C LEU A 204 18.25 -1.01 3.63
N THR A 205 19.12 -0.15 3.09
CA THR A 205 19.86 -0.47 1.88
C THR A 205 20.86 -1.60 2.15
N VAL A 206 21.42 -2.19 1.09
CA VAL A 206 22.48 -3.22 1.22
C VAL A 206 23.65 -2.72 2.08
N THR A 207 24.07 -1.46 1.89
CA THR A 207 25.10 -0.82 2.71
C THR A 207 24.63 -0.60 4.15
N GLY A 208 23.35 -0.28 4.35
CA GLY A 208 22.75 -0.16 5.68
C GLY A 208 22.79 -1.48 6.45
N PHE A 209 22.43 -2.59 5.80
CA PHE A 209 22.61 -3.93 6.36
C PHE A 209 24.06 -4.20 6.74
N LEU A 210 25.00 -3.89 5.84
CA LEU A 210 26.43 -4.09 6.10
C LEU A 210 26.90 -3.30 7.34
N PHE A 211 26.56 -2.02 7.44
CA PHE A 211 26.95 -1.19 8.58
C PHE A 211 26.34 -1.67 9.89
N GLU A 212 25.08 -2.09 9.87
CA GLU A 212 24.40 -2.66 11.03
C GLU A 212 25.04 -3.99 11.47
N THR A 213 25.33 -4.89 10.52
CA THR A 213 26.08 -6.12 10.79
C THR A 213 27.45 -5.82 11.39
N MET A 214 28.22 -4.90 10.78
CA MET A 214 29.53 -4.49 11.30
C MET A 214 29.43 -3.91 12.71
N ARG A 215 28.38 -3.13 13.00
CA ARG A 215 28.12 -2.58 14.34
C ARG A 215 27.95 -3.70 15.36
N TYR A 216 27.15 -4.73 15.05
CA TYR A 216 26.98 -5.87 15.95
C TYR A 216 28.23 -6.75 16.05
N GLN A 217 29.00 -6.91 14.97
CA GLN A 217 30.24 -7.69 14.98
C GLN A 217 31.30 -7.14 15.95
N ARG A 218 31.26 -5.83 16.25
CA ARG A 218 32.12 -5.17 17.25
C ARG A 218 31.82 -5.60 18.69
N LEU A 219 30.65 -6.17 18.95
CA LEU A 219 30.28 -6.65 20.28
C LEU A 219 31.07 -7.91 20.65
N THR A 220 31.43 -8.02 21.93
CA THR A 220 32.02 -9.24 22.46
C THR A 220 30.99 -10.37 22.48
N LYS A 221 31.45 -11.64 22.50
CA LYS A 221 30.54 -12.81 22.57
C LYS A 221 29.57 -12.73 23.75
N ARG A 222 30.05 -12.25 24.92
CA ARG A 222 29.22 -12.09 26.12
C ARG A 222 28.15 -11.00 25.94
N GLU A 223 28.50 -9.90 25.29
CA GLU A 223 27.56 -8.82 24.96
C GLU A 223 26.53 -9.29 23.95
N LEU A 224 26.92 -9.96 22.87
CA LEU A 224 25.99 -10.53 21.89
C LEU A 224 24.96 -11.44 22.58
N LEU A 225 25.41 -12.43 23.37
CA LEU A 225 24.52 -13.33 24.10
C LEU A 225 23.54 -12.60 25.03
N LYS A 226 23.98 -11.51 25.66
CA LYS A 226 23.13 -10.70 26.56
C LYS A 226 22.14 -9.86 25.76
N THR A 227 22.62 -9.11 24.77
CA THR A 227 21.83 -8.17 23.97
C THR A 227 20.79 -8.91 23.14
N THR A 228 21.15 -10.02 22.48
CA THR A 228 20.23 -10.82 21.69
C THR A 228 19.09 -11.38 22.56
N ARG A 229 19.41 -11.95 23.74
CA ARG A 229 18.38 -12.42 24.68
C ARG A 229 17.46 -11.29 25.14
N LEU A 230 18.02 -10.13 25.49
CA LEU A 230 17.22 -8.99 25.95
C LEU A 230 16.30 -8.47 24.82
N ALA A 231 16.79 -8.45 23.58
CA ALA A 231 16.02 -7.99 22.43
C ALA A 231 14.85 -8.93 22.12
N TRP A 232 15.07 -10.25 22.13
CA TRP A 232 14.01 -11.26 22.02
C TRP A 232 12.99 -11.18 23.17
N ALA A 233 13.44 -10.95 24.41
CA ALA A 233 12.54 -10.77 25.54
C ALA A 233 11.70 -9.49 25.41
N ALA A 234 12.25 -8.40 24.87
CA ALA A 234 11.56 -7.13 24.70
C ALA A 234 10.36 -7.22 23.74
N ILE A 235 10.38 -8.15 22.79
CA ILE A 235 9.26 -8.40 21.86
C ILE A 235 8.32 -9.52 22.34
N GLY A 236 8.48 -9.98 23.58
CA GLY A 236 7.63 -11.01 24.19
C GLY A 236 7.94 -12.44 23.76
N GLN A 237 9.09 -12.69 23.12
CA GLN A 237 9.53 -14.01 22.67
C GLN A 237 10.88 -14.37 23.29
N PRO A 238 10.97 -14.55 24.63
CA PRO A 238 12.25 -14.75 25.29
C PRO A 238 12.90 -16.07 24.84
N LEU A 239 14.07 -15.98 24.20
CA LEU A 239 14.90 -17.13 23.86
C LEU A 239 16.02 -17.34 24.90
N PRO A 240 16.43 -18.59 25.16
CA PRO A 240 17.64 -18.88 25.92
C PRO A 240 18.89 -18.22 25.32
N ARG A 241 19.93 -18.04 26.14
CA ARG A 241 21.20 -17.51 25.63
C ARG A 241 21.86 -18.55 24.74
N GLY A 242 22.34 -18.12 23.58
CA GLY A 242 23.06 -18.98 22.65
C GLY A 242 22.17 -19.90 21.83
N THR A 243 20.86 -19.66 21.82
CA THR A 243 19.97 -20.29 20.84
C THR A 243 20.45 -19.98 19.43
N ILE A 244 20.54 -21.01 18.61
CA ILE A 244 20.85 -20.95 17.17
C ILE A 244 19.57 -21.41 16.45
N LEU A 245 19.13 -20.65 15.46
CA LEU A 245 18.02 -21.04 14.59
C LEU A 245 18.44 -22.20 13.69
N PRO A 246 17.50 -23.09 13.32
CA PRO A 246 17.80 -24.18 12.39
C PRO A 246 18.33 -23.63 11.06
N PRO A 247 19.21 -24.37 10.36
CA PRO A 247 19.74 -23.95 9.07
C PRO A 247 18.61 -23.80 8.03
N TRP A 248 18.85 -23.01 6.99
CA TRP A 248 17.81 -22.72 6.00
C TRP A 248 17.33 -23.97 5.26
N SER A 249 18.18 -24.98 5.09
CA SER A 249 17.80 -26.28 4.52
C SER A 249 16.69 -26.98 5.32
N GLU A 250 16.60 -26.75 6.64
CA GLU A 250 15.52 -27.27 7.49
C GLU A 250 14.37 -26.26 7.62
N ALA A 251 14.67 -24.97 7.80
CA ALA A 251 13.68 -23.93 8.02
C ALA A 251 12.88 -23.56 6.76
N GLY A 252 13.57 -23.48 5.62
CA GLY A 252 13.01 -23.06 4.33
C GLY A 252 11.81 -23.90 3.89
N PRO A 253 11.90 -25.24 3.85
CA PRO A 253 10.77 -26.11 3.52
C PRO A 253 9.55 -25.91 4.44
N ARG A 254 9.78 -25.64 5.74
CA ARG A 254 8.69 -25.36 6.70
C ARG A 254 8.03 -24.02 6.40
N VAL A 255 8.81 -22.99 6.07
CA VAL A 255 8.30 -21.68 5.67
C VAL A 255 7.51 -21.78 4.37
N GLU A 256 8.02 -22.49 3.37
CA GLU A 256 7.34 -22.69 2.10
C GLU A 256 6.01 -23.45 2.27
N HIS A 257 6.00 -24.50 3.10
CA HIS A 257 4.77 -25.20 3.45
C HIS A 257 3.76 -24.26 4.11
N MET A 258 4.19 -23.49 5.12
CA MET A 258 3.34 -22.51 5.79
C MET A 258 2.77 -21.47 4.80
N MET A 259 3.58 -20.97 3.87
CA MET A 259 3.13 -20.00 2.85
C MET A 259 2.10 -20.60 1.89
N ARG A 260 2.26 -21.86 1.48
CA ARG A 260 1.26 -22.59 0.67
C ARG A 260 -0.05 -22.75 1.43
N VAL A 261 0.01 -23.16 2.70
CA VAL A 261 -1.16 -23.29 3.57
C VAL A 261 -1.90 -21.95 3.71
N LEU A 262 -1.18 -20.84 3.93
CA LEU A 262 -1.77 -19.51 4.01
C LEU A 262 -2.42 -19.08 2.69
N HIS A 263 -1.78 -19.39 1.55
CA HIS A 263 -2.33 -19.09 0.23
C HIS A 263 -3.66 -19.82 -0.01
N ASP A 264 -3.73 -21.11 0.34
CA ASP A 264 -4.94 -21.92 0.20
C ASP A 264 -6.08 -21.39 1.08
N VAL A 265 -5.78 -21.03 2.33
CA VAL A 265 -6.76 -20.44 3.25
C VAL A 265 -7.27 -19.10 2.74
N LEU A 266 -6.39 -18.23 2.24
CA LEU A 266 -6.80 -16.96 1.62
C LEU A 266 -7.66 -17.18 0.37
N GLY A 267 -7.36 -18.19 -0.44
CA GLY A 267 -8.19 -18.58 -1.59
C GLY A 267 -9.60 -19.00 -1.16
N GLN A 268 -9.72 -19.79 -0.10
CA GLN A 268 -10.99 -20.22 0.49
C GLN A 268 -11.79 -19.05 1.07
N MET A 269 -11.12 -18.12 1.77
CA MET A 269 -11.76 -16.90 2.25
C MET A 269 -12.33 -16.06 1.11
N ARG A 270 -11.55 -15.87 0.02
CA ARG A 270 -12.02 -15.14 -1.18
C ARG A 270 -13.18 -15.82 -1.88
N ALA A 271 -13.23 -17.16 -1.85
CA ALA A 271 -14.35 -17.94 -2.36
C ALA A 271 -15.57 -17.93 -1.43
N GLY A 272 -15.46 -17.33 -0.23
CA GLY A 272 -16.52 -17.30 0.77
C GLY A 272 -16.78 -18.64 1.47
N THR A 273 -15.86 -19.61 1.35
CA THR A 273 -16.00 -20.92 2.02
C THR A 273 -15.54 -20.90 3.47
N LEU A 274 -14.60 -20.00 3.81
CA LEU A 274 -14.19 -19.71 5.18
C LEU A 274 -14.58 -18.27 5.52
N ILE A 275 -15.55 -18.12 6.44
CA ILE A 275 -16.10 -16.81 6.81
C ILE A 275 -15.76 -16.46 8.26
N SER A 276 -15.73 -17.45 9.16
CA SER A 276 -15.49 -17.20 10.58
C SER A 276 -14.01 -17.34 10.96
N GLU A 277 -13.55 -16.50 11.88
CA GLU A 277 -12.18 -16.55 12.43
C GLU A 277 -11.87 -17.91 13.07
N ARG A 278 -12.88 -18.55 13.67
CA ARG A 278 -12.75 -19.88 14.26
C ARG A 278 -12.46 -20.94 13.20
N ASP A 279 -13.19 -20.94 12.09
CA ASP A 279 -13.00 -21.92 11.00
C ASP A 279 -11.64 -21.73 10.34
N ILE A 280 -11.20 -20.48 10.17
CA ILE A 280 -9.87 -20.13 9.67
C ILE A 280 -8.79 -20.69 10.61
N ALA A 281 -8.92 -20.47 11.92
CA ALA A 281 -7.96 -20.94 12.91
C ALA A 281 -7.91 -22.48 12.97
N GLU A 282 -9.05 -23.15 12.92
CA GLU A 282 -9.15 -24.61 12.90
C GLU A 282 -8.50 -25.19 11.63
N ARG A 283 -8.80 -24.59 10.47
CA ARG A 283 -8.23 -25.02 9.19
C ARG A 283 -6.72 -24.82 9.11
N LEU A 284 -6.22 -23.67 9.58
CA LEU A 284 -4.78 -23.42 9.69
C LEU A 284 -4.13 -24.44 10.63
N GLY A 285 -4.75 -24.72 11.78
CA GLY A 285 -4.25 -25.71 12.73
C GLY A 285 -4.20 -27.13 12.16
N GLU A 286 -5.16 -27.52 11.33
CA GLU A 286 -5.18 -28.81 10.67
C GLU A 286 -4.07 -28.92 9.61
N MET A 287 -3.94 -27.89 8.76
CA MET A 287 -3.01 -27.90 7.64
C MET A 287 -1.55 -27.76 8.07
N LEU A 288 -1.27 -27.05 9.17
CA LEU A 288 0.08 -26.91 9.72
C LEU A 288 0.57 -28.15 10.50
N ARG A 289 -0.34 -29.06 10.89
CA ARG A 289 0.03 -30.33 11.56
C ARG A 289 0.35 -31.46 10.58
N ARG A 290 -0.07 -31.32 9.32
CA ARG A 290 0.21 -32.27 8.23
C ARG A 290 1.53 -31.92 7.57
#